data_AF-A0A401G3W7-F1
#
_entry.id   AF-A0A401G3W7-F1
#
_cell.length_a   1.000
_cell.length_b   1.000
_cell.length_c   1.000
_cell.angle_alpha   90.00
_cell.angle_beta   90.00
_cell.angle_gamma   90.00
#
_symmetry.space_group_name_H-M   'P 1'
#
loop_
_entity.id
_entity.type
_entity.pdbx_description
1 polymer ?
#
loop_
_entity_poly.entity_id
_entity_poly.type
_entity_poly.pdbx_seq_one_letter_code
_entity_poly.pdbx_strand_id
1 'polypeptide(L)'
;MSFKENLLRKMEIDALSERVCASVTAGEDARRLDKEAIGKLLEMGNYQFLQERDMNLCILEAGPDRQKILVLDNDLAIYHTTVADVALRKSPTVKEMISIRNAIKILSDSDVVVSKKADSVRAIQAECIGGLDLYFALADLEEIEKDGVASLENGYGEGVIEAITLFSELLGYVPPPRAFHLAHHDIRGRITRGENGETLFGPMIVYSRQHNTLQMIDAAVSSLKKDRMARIEAVVSGDADATHEGAEVFAVLKTAVMAHREED
;
A
#
# COMPACT_ATOMS: atom_id res chain seq x y z
N MET A 1 -13.01 -14.41 5.08
CA MET A 1 -11.54 -14.26 4.97
C MET A 1 -11.01 -14.28 6.39
N SER A 2 -9.88 -14.96 6.63
CA SER A 2 -9.19 -14.86 7.91
C SER A 2 -8.59 -13.46 8.07
N PHE A 3 -8.18 -13.10 9.29
CA PHE A 3 -7.46 -11.84 9.54
C PHE A 3 -6.23 -11.72 8.63
N LYS A 4 -5.44 -12.80 8.54
CA LYS A 4 -4.26 -12.87 7.67
C LYS A 4 -4.59 -12.53 6.22
N GLU A 5 -5.66 -13.13 5.67
CA GLU A 5 -6.12 -12.85 4.30
C GLU A 5 -6.57 -11.39 4.12
N ASN A 6 -7.30 -10.83 5.08
CA ASN A 6 -7.71 -9.43 5.04
C ASN A 6 -6.50 -8.48 5.12
N LEU A 7 -5.51 -8.79 5.95
CA LEU A 7 -4.29 -7.99 6.08
C LEU A 7 -3.47 -8.01 4.80
N LEU A 8 -3.26 -9.19 4.19
CA LEU A 8 -2.61 -9.31 2.87
C LEU A 8 -3.36 -8.49 1.81
N ARG A 9 -4.70 -8.57 1.80
CA ARG A 9 -5.54 -7.82 0.86
C ARG A 9 -5.41 -6.30 1.07
N LYS A 10 -5.34 -5.83 2.32
CA LYS A 10 -5.09 -4.42 2.65
C LYS A 10 -3.75 -3.95 2.08
N MET A 11 -2.69 -4.73 2.27
CA MET A 11 -1.35 -4.40 1.78
C MET A 11 -1.30 -4.36 0.24
N GLU A 12 -2.02 -5.25 -0.43
CA GLU A 12 -2.16 -5.24 -1.89
C GLU A 12 -2.90 -3.98 -2.38
N ILE A 13 -4.01 -3.60 -1.71
CA ILE A 13 -4.75 -2.36 -2.00
C ILE A 13 -3.82 -1.14 -1.88
N ASP A 14 -3.02 -1.06 -0.82
CA ASP A 14 -2.06 0.03 -0.63
C ASP A 14 -1.01 0.08 -1.74
N ALA A 15 -0.40 -1.06 -2.05
CA ALA A 15 0.62 -1.15 -3.08
C ALA A 15 0.09 -0.75 -4.47
N LEU A 16 -1.12 -1.20 -4.82
CA LEU A 16 -1.79 -0.81 -6.06
C LEU A 16 -2.11 0.69 -6.06
N SER A 17 -2.62 1.21 -4.95
CA SER A 17 -2.98 2.63 -4.80
C SER A 17 -1.76 3.54 -4.96
N GLU A 18 -0.63 3.20 -4.35
CA GLU A 18 0.62 3.97 -4.49
C GLU A 18 1.16 3.93 -5.93
N ARG A 19 1.09 2.76 -6.60
CA ARG A 19 1.46 2.64 -8.02
C ARG A 19 0.60 3.53 -8.92
N VAL A 20 -0.72 3.53 -8.71
CA VAL A 20 -1.63 4.38 -9.48
C VAL A 20 -1.37 5.86 -9.18
N CYS A 21 -1.23 6.24 -7.91
CA CYS A 21 -0.88 7.61 -7.50
C CYS A 21 0.41 8.11 -8.18
N ALA A 22 1.45 7.27 -8.20
CA ALA A 22 2.71 7.58 -8.87
C ALA A 22 2.57 7.71 -10.40
N SER A 23 1.59 7.03 -11.02
CA SER A 23 1.32 7.15 -12.45
C SER A 23 0.61 8.45 -12.82
N VAL A 24 -0.32 8.95 -11.98
CA VAL A 24 -1.11 10.17 -12.26
C VAL A 24 -0.43 11.47 -11.82
N THR A 25 0.59 11.37 -10.95
CA THR A 25 1.34 12.55 -10.44
C THR A 25 2.56 12.89 -11.30
N ALA A 26 2.99 11.98 -12.18
CA ALA A 26 4.22 12.11 -12.95
C ALA A 26 4.08 13.03 -14.19
N GLY A 27 3.77 14.31 -13.98
CA GLY A 27 3.83 15.39 -14.99
C GLY A 27 2.93 15.22 -16.22
N GLU A 28 2.73 16.31 -16.99
CA GLU A 28 1.90 16.27 -18.21
C GLU A 28 2.53 15.43 -19.35
N ASP A 29 3.85 15.22 -19.34
CA ASP A 29 4.58 14.75 -20.51
C ASP A 29 5.03 13.27 -20.51
N ALA A 30 4.81 12.44 -19.47
CA ALA A 30 5.56 11.17 -19.43
C ALA A 30 4.93 9.90 -18.83
N ARG A 31 3.76 9.88 -18.19
CA ARG A 31 3.15 8.60 -17.78
C ARG A 31 1.68 8.50 -18.14
N ARG A 32 1.39 7.48 -18.97
CA ARG A 32 0.03 6.94 -19.13
C ARG A 32 -0.38 6.32 -17.79
N LEU A 33 -1.64 6.53 -17.40
CA LEU A 33 -2.27 5.83 -16.29
C LEU A 33 -1.86 4.35 -16.25
N ASP A 34 -1.46 3.84 -15.09
CA ASP A 34 -1.22 2.41 -14.87
C ASP A 34 -2.58 1.67 -14.89
N LYS A 35 -3.04 1.33 -16.11
CA LYS A 35 -4.33 0.69 -16.36
C LYS A 35 -4.45 -0.69 -15.71
N GLU A 36 -3.33 -1.40 -15.57
CA GLU A 36 -3.32 -2.70 -14.91
C GLU A 36 -3.56 -2.53 -13.41
N ALA A 37 -2.82 -1.62 -12.77
CA ALA A 37 -2.94 -1.41 -11.33
C ALA A 37 -4.31 -0.86 -10.93
N ILE A 38 -4.84 0.13 -11.67
CA ILE A 38 -6.20 0.66 -11.37
C ILE A 38 -7.28 -0.37 -11.67
N GLY A 39 -7.11 -1.20 -12.71
CA GLY A 39 -8.04 -2.30 -13.01
C GLY A 39 -8.15 -3.27 -11.84
N LYS A 40 -7.00 -3.77 -11.35
CA LYS A 40 -6.96 -4.66 -10.18
C LYS A 40 -7.55 -4.01 -8.93
N LEU A 41 -7.21 -2.75 -8.65
CA LEU A 41 -7.75 -2.03 -7.50
C LEU A 41 -9.29 -1.94 -7.54
N LEU A 42 -9.85 -1.67 -8.71
CA LEU A 42 -11.30 -1.56 -8.90
C LEU A 42 -11.99 -2.93 -8.86
N GLU A 43 -11.35 -3.98 -9.38
CA GLU A 43 -11.83 -5.35 -9.23
C GLU A 43 -11.90 -5.77 -7.76
N MET A 44 -10.91 -5.38 -6.94
CA MET A 44 -10.91 -5.68 -5.51
C MET A 44 -12.06 -5.00 -4.74
N GLY A 45 -12.53 -3.84 -5.22
CA GLY A 45 -13.70 -3.12 -4.70
C GLY A 45 -15.04 -3.59 -5.27
N ASN A 46 -15.05 -4.58 -6.17
CA ASN A 46 -16.25 -5.10 -6.86
C ASN A 46 -17.07 -4.02 -7.60
N TYR A 47 -16.41 -2.99 -8.13
CA TYR A 47 -17.10 -1.93 -8.85
C TYR A 47 -17.58 -2.36 -10.24
N GLN A 48 -18.60 -1.69 -10.74
CA GLN A 48 -19.18 -1.98 -12.05
C GLN A 48 -18.49 -1.18 -13.15
N PHE A 49 -17.96 -1.87 -14.15
CA PHE A 49 -17.37 -1.27 -15.34
C PHE A 49 -18.41 -1.04 -16.43
N LEU A 50 -18.34 0.11 -17.08
CA LEU A 50 -19.20 0.50 -18.19
C LEU A 50 -18.37 1.12 -19.30
N GLN A 51 -18.58 0.66 -20.53
CA GLN A 51 -18.08 1.35 -21.71
C GLN A 51 -19.18 2.28 -22.23
N GLU A 52 -18.88 3.58 -22.31
CA GLU A 52 -19.80 4.60 -22.83
C GLU A 52 -19.07 5.42 -23.89
N ARG A 53 -19.58 5.41 -25.12
CA ARG A 53 -18.92 6.01 -26.29
C ARG A 53 -17.48 5.46 -26.44
N ASP A 54 -16.48 6.33 -26.41
CA ASP A 54 -15.05 6.02 -26.48
C ASP A 54 -14.37 6.00 -25.09
N MET A 55 -15.13 6.01 -24.00
CA MET A 55 -14.62 6.06 -22.63
C MET A 55 -14.92 4.78 -21.85
N ASN A 56 -14.03 4.46 -20.91
CA ASN A 56 -14.28 3.45 -19.88
C ASN A 56 -14.59 4.17 -18.57
N LEU A 57 -15.74 3.82 -17.99
CA LEU A 57 -16.28 4.38 -16.77
C LEU A 57 -16.39 3.28 -15.72
N CYS A 58 -16.38 3.69 -14.46
CA CYS A 58 -16.61 2.81 -13.34
C CYS A 58 -17.63 3.45 -12.39
N ILE A 59 -18.69 2.72 -12.03
CA ILE A 59 -19.72 3.19 -11.10
C ILE A 59 -19.26 2.83 -9.69
N LEU A 60 -18.88 3.86 -8.91
CA LEU A 60 -18.46 3.72 -7.53
C LEU A 60 -19.68 3.63 -6.59
N GLU A 61 -20.71 4.43 -6.85
CA GLU A 61 -21.94 4.44 -6.07
C GLU A 61 -23.14 4.65 -7.00
N ALA A 62 -24.11 3.73 -6.94
CA ALA A 62 -25.34 3.82 -7.70
C ALA A 62 -26.39 4.65 -6.95
N GLY A 63 -27.10 5.51 -7.67
CA GLY A 63 -28.21 6.29 -7.13
C GLY A 63 -29.26 6.58 -8.22
N PRO A 64 -30.51 6.91 -7.82
CA PRO A 64 -31.64 7.07 -8.74
C PRO A 64 -31.48 8.28 -9.68
N ASP A 65 -30.94 9.40 -9.17
CA ASP A 65 -30.80 10.66 -9.93
C ASP A 65 -29.34 11.02 -10.25
N ARG A 66 -28.41 10.59 -9.40
CA ARG A 66 -26.98 10.86 -9.50
C ARG A 66 -26.19 9.64 -9.02
N GLN A 67 -25.07 9.40 -9.67
CA GLN A 67 -24.15 8.31 -9.39
C GLN A 67 -22.76 8.88 -9.12
N LYS A 68 -21.94 8.21 -8.32
CA LYS A 68 -20.50 8.48 -8.28
C LYS A 68 -19.83 7.68 -9.40
N ILE A 69 -19.24 8.38 -10.35
CA ILE A 69 -18.71 7.81 -11.60
C ILE A 69 -17.23 8.18 -11.71
N LEU A 70 -16.36 7.18 -11.76
CA LEU A 70 -14.96 7.35 -12.07
C LEU A 70 -14.75 7.24 -13.59
N VAL A 71 -14.01 8.20 -14.16
CA VAL A 71 -13.54 8.12 -15.55
C VAL A 71 -12.14 7.54 -15.58
N LEU A 72 -11.92 6.48 -16.37
CA LEU A 72 -10.63 5.79 -16.48
C LEU A 72 -9.69 6.45 -17.50
N ASP A 73 -9.39 7.73 -17.26
CA ASP A 73 -8.41 8.53 -17.99
C ASP A 73 -7.26 8.99 -17.06
N ASN A 74 -6.32 9.79 -17.56
CA ASN A 74 -5.18 10.25 -16.77
C ASN A 74 -5.56 11.17 -15.60
N ASP A 75 -6.75 11.78 -15.63
CA ASP A 75 -7.22 12.63 -14.54
C ASP A 75 -7.91 11.84 -13.44
N LEU A 76 -8.33 10.58 -13.70
CA LEU A 76 -9.09 9.75 -12.76
C LEU A 76 -10.20 10.54 -12.06
N ALA A 77 -10.93 11.35 -12.82
CA ALA A 77 -11.92 12.25 -12.23
C ALA A 77 -13.13 11.44 -11.73
N ILE A 78 -13.54 11.70 -10.48
CA ILE A 78 -14.79 11.19 -9.91
C ILE A 78 -15.85 12.27 -10.05
N TYR A 79 -16.94 11.94 -10.75
CA TYR A 79 -18.09 12.80 -10.97
C TYR A 79 -19.26 12.34 -10.09
N HIS A 80 -20.08 13.29 -9.64
CA HIS A 80 -21.37 13.01 -9.00
C HIS A 80 -22.52 13.53 -9.87
N THR A 81 -22.86 12.75 -10.90
CA THR A 81 -23.82 13.10 -11.96
C THR A 81 -24.30 11.83 -12.67
N THR A 82 -24.88 11.94 -13.86
CA THR A 82 -25.30 10.79 -14.68
C THR A 82 -24.23 10.41 -15.71
N VAL A 83 -24.22 9.15 -16.15
CA VAL A 83 -23.32 8.68 -17.23
C VAL A 83 -23.45 9.55 -18.49
N ALA A 84 -24.67 9.95 -18.85
CA ALA A 84 -24.91 10.81 -20.00
C ALA A 84 -24.30 12.21 -19.85
N ASP A 85 -24.34 12.81 -18.64
CA ASP A 85 -23.72 14.12 -18.40
C ASP A 85 -22.19 14.02 -18.39
N VAL A 86 -21.61 12.92 -17.89
CA VAL A 86 -20.17 12.64 -18.04
C VAL A 86 -19.79 12.50 -19.51
N ALA A 87 -20.56 11.74 -20.29
CA ALA A 87 -20.31 11.53 -21.71
C ALA A 87 -20.41 12.82 -22.53
N LEU A 88 -21.38 13.68 -22.21
CA LEU A 88 -21.49 15.02 -22.78
C LEU A 88 -20.24 15.87 -22.52
N ARG A 89 -19.65 15.80 -21.33
CA ARG A 89 -18.51 16.65 -20.95
C ARG A 89 -17.19 16.16 -21.52
N LYS A 90 -16.99 14.84 -21.56
CA LYS A 90 -15.69 14.23 -21.90
C LYS A 90 -15.60 13.76 -23.35
N SER A 91 -16.71 13.40 -23.97
CA SER A 91 -16.77 12.97 -25.37
C SER A 91 -18.03 13.51 -26.08
N PRO A 92 -18.18 14.84 -26.21
CA PRO A 92 -19.35 15.43 -26.87
C PRO A 92 -19.38 15.15 -28.37
N THR A 93 -20.56 14.92 -28.91
CA THR A 93 -20.80 14.91 -30.35
C THR A 93 -20.84 16.33 -30.91
N VAL A 94 -20.62 16.48 -32.23
CA VAL A 94 -20.64 17.80 -32.90
C VAL A 94 -21.96 18.55 -32.65
N LYS A 95 -23.11 17.86 -32.65
CA LYS A 95 -24.42 18.48 -32.37
C LYS A 95 -24.52 18.99 -30.93
N GLU A 96 -23.96 18.25 -29.98
CA GLU A 96 -23.95 18.63 -28.57
C GLU A 96 -23.06 19.86 -28.33
N MET A 97 -21.93 19.99 -29.03
CA MET A 97 -21.00 21.12 -28.89
C MET A 97 -21.58 22.47 -29.36
N ILE A 98 -22.50 22.47 -30.33
CA ILE A 98 -23.06 23.70 -30.92
C ILE A 98 -24.06 24.40 -29.97
N SER A 99 -24.61 23.67 -28.99
CA SER A 99 -25.47 24.25 -27.96
C SER A 99 -24.63 25.06 -26.97
N ILE A 100 -24.86 26.38 -26.88
CA ILE A 100 -24.15 27.28 -25.94
C ILE A 100 -24.21 26.76 -24.51
N ARG A 101 -25.36 26.22 -24.09
CA ARG A 101 -25.53 25.65 -22.74
C ARG A 101 -24.62 24.45 -22.49
N ASN A 102 -24.48 23.58 -23.49
CA ASN A 102 -23.62 22.40 -23.39
C ASN A 102 -22.14 22.79 -23.47
N ALA A 103 -21.80 23.76 -24.31
CA ALA A 103 -20.43 24.28 -24.39
C ALA A 103 -19.93 24.78 -23.02
N ILE A 104 -20.78 25.47 -22.24
CA ILE A 104 -20.44 25.89 -20.87
C ILE A 104 -20.15 24.68 -19.97
N LYS A 105 -20.98 23.62 -20.03
CA LYS A 105 -20.78 22.38 -19.26
C LYS A 105 -19.52 21.61 -19.65
N ILE A 106 -19.17 21.60 -20.94
CA ILE A 106 -17.98 20.93 -21.47
C ILE A 106 -16.72 21.67 -21.01
N LEU A 107 -16.76 23.01 -20.99
CA LEU A 107 -15.64 23.85 -20.59
C LEU A 107 -15.40 23.87 -19.08
N SER A 108 -16.43 23.62 -18.27
CA SER A 108 -16.34 23.65 -16.81
C SER A 108 -17.10 22.50 -16.18
N ASP A 109 -16.39 21.70 -15.39
CA ASP A 109 -16.92 20.52 -14.70
C ASP A 109 -16.95 20.67 -13.16
N SER A 110 -16.70 21.88 -12.65
CA SER A 110 -16.60 22.15 -11.21
C SER A 110 -17.91 21.95 -10.45
N ASP A 111 -19.06 21.93 -11.15
CA ASP A 111 -20.37 21.68 -10.57
C ASP A 111 -20.66 20.19 -10.30
N VAL A 112 -19.87 19.30 -10.90
CA VAL A 112 -20.10 17.84 -10.87
C VAL A 112 -18.88 17.02 -10.46
N VAL A 113 -17.66 17.53 -10.58
CA VAL A 113 -16.46 16.81 -10.13
C VAL A 113 -16.34 16.85 -8.61
N VAL A 114 -16.10 15.68 -8.02
CA VAL A 114 -15.84 15.47 -6.60
C VAL A 114 -14.34 15.49 -6.31
N SER A 115 -13.55 14.75 -7.09
CA SER A 115 -12.09 14.64 -6.91
C SER A 115 -11.40 14.28 -8.22
N LYS A 116 -10.08 14.46 -8.28
CA LYS A 116 -9.23 14.08 -9.41
C LYS A 116 -7.92 13.47 -8.90
N LYS A 117 -7.23 12.74 -9.78
CA LYS A 117 -5.87 12.23 -9.62
C LYS A 117 -5.71 11.45 -8.31
N ALA A 118 -4.67 11.75 -7.52
CA ALA A 118 -4.36 11.05 -6.29
C ALA A 118 -5.54 11.05 -5.31
N ASP A 119 -6.31 12.14 -5.21
CA ASP A 119 -7.45 12.21 -4.29
C ASP A 119 -8.52 11.17 -4.62
N SER A 120 -8.78 10.94 -5.92
CA SER A 120 -9.70 9.88 -6.36
C SER A 120 -9.18 8.49 -6.01
N VAL A 121 -7.88 8.25 -6.18
CA VAL A 121 -7.26 6.96 -5.83
C VAL A 121 -7.35 6.73 -4.32
N ARG A 122 -7.09 7.76 -3.50
CA ARG A 122 -7.20 7.68 -2.03
C ARG A 122 -8.64 7.43 -1.58
N ALA A 123 -9.63 8.01 -2.25
CA ALA A 123 -11.03 7.74 -1.96
C ALA A 123 -11.39 6.26 -2.20
N ILE A 124 -10.96 5.70 -3.33
CA ILE A 124 -11.17 4.29 -3.67
C ILE A 124 -10.41 3.37 -2.71
N GLN A 125 -9.15 3.70 -2.40
CA GLN A 125 -8.33 2.98 -1.43
C GLN A 125 -9.05 2.89 -0.07
N ALA A 126 -9.55 4.01 0.44
CA ALA A 126 -10.22 4.07 1.73
C ALA A 126 -11.53 3.26 1.73
N GLU A 127 -12.31 3.29 0.64
CA GLU A 127 -13.53 2.47 0.50
C GLU A 127 -13.20 0.97 0.47
N CYS A 128 -12.21 0.57 -0.33
CA CYS A 128 -11.77 -0.83 -0.41
C CYS A 128 -11.26 -1.35 0.93
N ILE A 129 -10.47 -0.56 1.67
CA ILE A 129 -9.96 -0.94 3.00
C ILE A 129 -11.08 -0.94 4.03
N GLY A 130 -12.01 0.01 3.98
CA GLY A 130 -13.16 0.09 4.88
C GLY A 130 -14.10 -1.11 4.79
N GLY A 131 -14.06 -1.87 3.69
CA GLY A 131 -14.78 -3.14 3.53
C GLY A 131 -14.06 -4.36 4.12
N LEU A 132 -12.83 -4.22 4.62
CA LEU A 132 -12.07 -5.32 5.21
C LEU A 132 -12.29 -5.42 6.72
N ASP A 133 -12.37 -6.66 7.21
CA ASP A 133 -12.31 -6.93 8.66
C ASP A 133 -10.85 -7.06 9.10
N LEU A 134 -10.31 -5.96 9.65
CA LEU A 134 -8.94 -5.87 10.15
C LEU A 134 -8.87 -5.98 11.68
N TYR A 135 -9.98 -6.37 12.33
CA TYR A 135 -9.94 -6.71 13.76
C TYR A 135 -9.21 -8.04 13.96
N PHE A 136 -8.36 -8.10 14.97
CA PHE A 136 -7.64 -9.32 15.32
C PHE A 136 -7.69 -9.64 16.82
N ALA A 137 -7.62 -10.93 17.11
CA ALA A 137 -7.39 -11.51 18.41
C ALA A 137 -5.97 -12.07 18.50
N LEU A 138 -5.57 -12.47 19.71
CA LEU A 138 -4.26 -13.10 19.93
C LEU A 138 -4.07 -14.36 19.08
N ALA A 139 -5.12 -15.15 18.89
CA ALA A 139 -5.08 -16.38 18.08
C ALA A 139 -4.68 -16.10 16.62
N ASP A 140 -5.09 -14.96 16.05
CA ASP A 140 -4.72 -14.57 14.69
C ASP A 140 -3.21 -14.27 14.59
N LEU A 141 -2.63 -13.67 15.62
CA LEU A 141 -1.19 -13.42 15.67
C LEU A 141 -0.39 -14.71 15.90
N GLU A 142 -0.92 -15.64 16.71
CA GLU A 142 -0.33 -16.97 16.89
C GLU A 142 -0.33 -17.77 15.58
N GLU A 143 -1.32 -17.58 14.71
CA GLU A 143 -1.35 -18.20 13.39
C GLU A 143 -0.19 -17.69 12.52
N ILE A 144 0.00 -16.36 12.45
CA ILE A 144 1.11 -15.74 11.69
C ILE A 144 2.47 -16.20 12.25
N GLU A 145 2.61 -16.24 13.58
CA GLU A 145 3.82 -16.75 14.25
C GLU A 145 4.09 -18.21 13.86
N LYS A 146 3.10 -19.11 13.99
CA LYS A 146 3.25 -20.53 13.67
C LYS A 146 3.63 -20.74 12.21
N ASP A 147 2.99 -20.01 11.30
CA ASP A 147 3.31 -20.07 9.86
C ASP A 147 4.74 -19.61 9.59
N GLY A 148 5.18 -18.51 10.24
CA GLY A 148 6.53 -17.98 10.11
C GLY A 148 7.59 -18.94 10.64
N VAL A 149 7.38 -19.51 11.82
CA VAL A 149 8.27 -20.51 12.44
C VAL A 149 8.37 -21.75 11.55
N ALA A 150 7.22 -22.31 11.13
CA ALA A 150 7.20 -23.48 10.26
C ALA A 150 7.90 -23.19 8.91
N SER A 151 7.72 -22.00 8.34
CA SER A 151 8.37 -21.61 7.10
C SER A 151 9.89 -21.51 7.27
N LEU A 152 10.36 -20.94 8.39
CA LEU A 152 11.79 -20.84 8.69
C LEU A 152 12.41 -22.23 8.90
N GLU A 153 11.78 -23.10 9.68
CA GLU A 153 12.26 -24.47 9.96
C GLU A 153 12.34 -25.33 8.69
N ASN A 154 11.41 -25.13 7.75
CA ASN A 154 11.36 -25.87 6.49
C ASN A 154 12.17 -25.21 5.36
N GLY A 155 12.82 -24.07 5.60
CA GLY A 155 13.57 -23.33 4.58
C GLY A 155 12.70 -22.70 3.49
N TYR A 156 11.41 -22.47 3.77
CA TYR A 156 10.47 -21.84 2.84
C TYR A 156 10.54 -20.32 2.97
N GLY A 157 11.51 -19.72 2.27
CA GLY A 157 11.82 -18.31 2.43
C GLY A 157 10.69 -17.32 2.07
N GLU A 158 9.80 -17.67 1.14
CA GLU A 158 8.64 -16.81 0.84
C GLU A 158 7.66 -16.76 2.01
N GLY A 159 7.43 -17.88 2.72
CA GLY A 159 6.58 -17.90 3.91
C GLY A 159 7.19 -17.12 5.08
N VAL A 160 8.53 -17.13 5.21
CA VAL A 160 9.23 -16.26 6.19
C VAL A 160 9.02 -14.79 5.85
N ILE A 161 9.21 -14.41 4.58
CA ILE A 161 9.01 -13.04 4.11
C ILE A 161 7.56 -12.59 4.32
N GLU A 162 6.58 -13.45 4.06
CA GLU A 162 5.16 -13.16 4.31
C GLU A 162 4.91 -12.88 5.80
N ALA A 163 5.36 -13.75 6.69
CA ALA A 163 5.15 -13.59 8.13
C ALA A 163 5.81 -12.31 8.68
N ILE A 164 7.06 -12.02 8.32
CA ILE A 164 7.72 -10.77 8.74
C ILE A 164 7.04 -9.54 8.14
N THR A 165 6.48 -9.66 6.92
CA THR A 165 5.77 -8.59 6.22
C THR A 165 4.47 -8.25 6.93
N LEU A 166 3.72 -9.26 7.38
CA LEU A 166 2.48 -9.09 8.14
C LEU A 166 2.74 -8.45 9.51
N PHE A 167 3.72 -8.94 10.27
CA PHE A 167 4.09 -8.30 11.54
C PHE A 167 4.60 -6.87 11.33
N SER A 168 5.35 -6.63 10.26
CA SER A 168 5.85 -5.30 9.93
C SER A 168 4.72 -4.32 9.63
N GLU A 169 3.68 -4.77 8.92
CA GLU A 169 2.49 -3.96 8.67
C GLU A 169 1.82 -3.53 9.98
N LEU A 170 1.64 -4.46 10.91
CA LEU A 170 1.03 -4.19 12.21
C LEU A 170 1.89 -3.30 13.13
N LEU A 171 3.21 -3.34 12.97
CA LEU A 171 4.15 -2.54 13.74
C LEU A 171 4.51 -1.20 13.08
N GLY A 172 4.07 -0.97 11.84
CA GLY A 172 4.49 0.17 11.03
C GLY A 172 5.99 0.12 10.64
N TYR A 173 6.56 -1.08 10.53
CA TYR A 173 7.92 -1.27 10.03
C TYR A 173 7.93 -1.19 8.51
N VAL A 174 8.91 -0.47 7.98
CA VAL A 174 9.06 -0.18 6.55
C VAL A 174 10.34 -0.78 6.00
N PRO A 175 10.44 -0.96 4.67
CA PRO A 175 11.71 -1.29 4.03
C PRO A 175 12.80 -0.27 4.39
N PRO A 176 14.07 -0.70 4.45
CA PRO A 176 15.17 0.17 4.81
C PRO A 176 15.33 1.33 3.82
N PRO A 177 15.75 2.52 4.30
CA PRO A 177 16.29 3.54 3.42
C PRO A 177 17.47 3.01 2.60
N ARG A 178 17.74 3.60 1.43
CA ARG A 178 18.78 3.13 0.50
C ARG A 178 20.16 2.88 1.14
N ALA A 179 20.52 3.65 2.17
CA ALA A 179 21.77 3.49 2.90
C ALA A 179 21.89 2.17 3.67
N PHE A 180 20.77 1.50 3.95
CA PHE A 180 20.67 0.28 4.75
C PHE A 180 20.29 -0.95 3.90
N HIS A 181 20.24 -0.83 2.58
CA HIS A 181 19.98 -1.97 1.70
C HIS A 181 21.16 -2.94 1.67
N LEU A 182 20.89 -4.22 1.95
CA LEU A 182 21.84 -5.31 1.78
C LEU A 182 21.31 -6.28 0.72
N ALA A 183 22.19 -6.69 -0.21
CA ALA A 183 21.81 -7.64 -1.25
C ALA A 183 21.40 -8.98 -0.62
N HIS A 184 20.38 -9.63 -1.20
CA HIS A 184 19.87 -10.94 -0.75
C HIS A 184 19.25 -10.96 0.66
N HIS A 185 19.01 -9.80 1.26
CA HIS A 185 18.35 -9.68 2.56
C HIS A 185 16.99 -9.00 2.42
N ASP A 186 16.00 -9.49 3.17
CA ASP A 186 14.78 -8.75 3.45
C ASP A 186 14.96 -8.06 4.80
N ILE A 187 14.92 -6.73 4.80
CA ILE A 187 15.11 -5.92 6.00
C ILE A 187 13.85 -5.09 6.19
N ARG A 188 13.36 -5.02 7.42
CA ARG A 188 12.24 -4.16 7.80
C ARG A 188 12.47 -3.57 9.17
N GLY A 189 12.11 -2.31 9.36
CA GLY A 189 12.30 -1.67 10.65
C GLY A 189 11.53 -0.36 10.78
N ARG A 190 11.50 0.18 11.99
CA ARG A 190 10.83 1.45 12.27
C ARG A 190 11.72 2.63 11.88
N ILE A 191 11.16 3.63 11.21
CA ILE A 191 11.82 4.92 11.02
C ILE A 191 11.36 5.89 12.10
N THR A 192 12.31 6.49 12.81
CA THR A 192 12.06 7.59 13.76
C THR A 192 12.96 8.79 13.45
N ARG A 193 12.52 9.99 13.85
CA ARG A 193 13.35 11.21 13.74
C ARG A 193 14.12 11.42 15.03
N GLY A 194 15.44 11.52 14.94
CA GLY A 194 16.31 11.88 16.05
C GLY A 194 16.33 13.39 16.33
N GLU A 195 16.98 13.78 17.43
CA GLU A 195 17.00 15.15 17.98
C GLU A 195 17.49 16.23 16.98
N ASN A 196 18.36 15.85 16.03
CA ASN A 196 18.95 16.76 15.05
C ASN A 196 18.36 16.62 13.62
N GLY A 197 17.17 16.02 13.49
CA GLY A 197 16.59 15.70 12.19
C GLY A 197 17.26 14.51 11.48
N GLU A 198 18.09 13.76 12.20
CA GLU A 198 18.65 12.50 11.69
C GLU A 198 17.57 11.43 11.58
N THR A 199 17.65 10.60 10.53
CA THR A 199 16.79 9.43 10.39
C THR A 199 17.40 8.29 11.20
N LEU A 200 16.65 7.81 12.19
CA LEU A 200 16.94 6.61 12.94
C LEU A 200 16.14 5.46 12.34
N PHE A 201 16.79 4.32 12.13
CA PHE A 201 16.17 3.09 11.63
C PHE A 201 16.37 1.96 12.64
N GLY A 202 15.27 1.45 13.19
CA GLY A 202 15.26 0.36 14.17
C GLY A 202 14.16 0.56 15.21
N PRO A 203 13.79 -0.47 15.99
CA PRO A 203 14.22 -1.88 15.88
C PRO A 203 13.96 -2.47 14.49
N MET A 204 14.79 -3.43 14.07
CA MET A 204 14.76 -3.98 12.71
C MET A 204 14.88 -5.51 12.69
N ILE A 205 14.22 -6.11 11.70
CA ILE A 205 14.27 -7.52 11.34
C ILE A 205 15.18 -7.63 10.12
N VAL A 206 16.05 -8.64 10.11
CA VAL A 206 16.92 -8.96 9.00
C VAL A 206 16.79 -10.44 8.67
N TYR A 207 16.32 -10.73 7.46
CA TYR A 207 16.18 -12.09 6.95
C TYR A 207 17.14 -12.32 5.78
N SER A 208 18.06 -13.29 5.92
CA SER A 208 18.95 -13.71 4.84
C SER A 208 18.28 -14.78 3.99
N ARG A 209 17.99 -14.47 2.73
CA ARG A 209 17.39 -15.46 1.79
C ARG A 209 18.38 -16.55 1.39
N GLN A 210 19.68 -16.24 1.46
CA GLN A 210 20.74 -17.19 1.08
C GLN A 210 21.00 -18.23 2.17
N HIS A 211 20.99 -17.81 3.44
CA HIS A 211 21.31 -18.67 4.57
C HIS A 211 20.08 -19.16 5.34
N ASN A 212 18.88 -18.67 4.99
CA ASN A 212 17.64 -18.92 5.73
C ASN A 212 17.80 -18.61 7.23
N THR A 213 18.42 -17.46 7.52
CA THR A 213 18.63 -16.96 8.88
C THR A 213 17.79 -15.73 9.12
N LEU A 214 17.13 -15.69 10.28
CA LEU A 214 16.28 -14.58 10.72
C LEU A 214 16.86 -14.00 12.00
N GLN A 215 17.09 -12.69 12.01
CA GLN A 215 17.70 -11.96 13.11
C GLN A 215 16.92 -10.69 13.42
N MET A 216 16.95 -10.27 14.68
CA MET A 216 16.37 -9.00 15.12
C MET A 216 17.43 -8.16 15.85
N ILE A 217 17.47 -6.88 15.51
CA ILE A 217 18.37 -5.88 16.12
C ILE A 217 17.48 -4.81 16.75
N ASP A 218 17.42 -4.77 18.07
CA ASP A 218 16.55 -3.84 18.80
C ASP A 218 17.04 -2.39 18.74
N ALA A 219 18.35 -2.21 18.57
CA ALA A 219 18.98 -0.91 18.58
C ALA A 219 18.69 -0.11 17.30
N ALA A 220 18.19 1.12 17.46
CA ALA A 220 18.06 2.05 16.36
C ALA A 220 19.44 2.55 15.86
N VAL A 221 19.57 2.62 14.53
CA VAL A 221 20.78 3.04 13.83
C VAL A 221 20.54 4.37 13.13
N SER A 222 21.44 5.34 13.35
CA SER A 222 21.41 6.63 12.67
C SER A 222 22.03 6.53 11.28
N SER A 223 21.40 7.18 10.30
CA SER A 223 21.93 7.32 8.94
C SER A 223 23.24 8.12 8.85
N LEU A 224 23.64 8.84 9.90
CA LEU A 224 24.83 9.70 9.93
C LEU A 224 26.07 9.03 10.55
N LYS A 225 25.91 7.90 11.25
CA LYS A 225 27.00 7.23 11.97
C LYS A 225 27.51 6.01 11.21
N LYS A 226 28.65 6.16 10.52
CA LYS A 226 29.33 5.09 9.78
C LYS A 226 29.61 3.83 10.62
N ASP A 227 29.95 4.01 11.90
CA ASP A 227 30.31 2.92 12.80
C ASP A 227 29.16 1.95 13.13
N ARG A 228 27.90 2.33 12.86
CA ARG A 228 26.73 1.47 13.14
C ARG A 228 26.25 0.67 11.93
N MET A 229 26.63 1.05 10.71
CA MET A 229 26.47 0.17 9.53
C MET A 229 27.34 -1.09 9.67
N ALA A 230 28.57 -0.91 10.16
CA ALA A 230 29.46 -2.02 10.49
C ALA A 230 28.83 -3.00 11.49
N ARG A 231 27.96 -2.54 12.40
CA ARG A 231 27.24 -3.42 13.32
C ARG A 231 26.16 -4.25 12.62
N ILE A 232 25.39 -3.65 11.70
CA ILE A 232 24.40 -4.40 10.91
C ILE A 232 25.13 -5.44 10.05
N GLU A 233 26.21 -5.04 9.37
CA GLU A 233 27.04 -5.93 8.57
C GLU A 233 27.67 -7.05 9.42
N ALA A 234 28.16 -6.74 10.62
CA ALA A 234 28.71 -7.74 11.54
C ALA A 234 27.65 -8.74 12.01
N VAL A 235 26.44 -8.28 12.37
CA VAL A 235 25.34 -9.18 12.77
C VAL A 235 24.94 -10.09 11.60
N VAL A 236 24.79 -9.51 10.41
CA VAL A 236 24.44 -10.25 9.19
C VAL A 236 25.52 -11.25 8.77
N SER A 237 26.79 -10.92 9.02
CA SER A 237 27.93 -11.79 8.69
C SER A 237 28.19 -12.87 9.74
N GLY A 238 27.48 -12.82 10.89
CA GLY A 238 27.71 -13.71 12.03
C GLY A 238 28.92 -13.33 12.90
N ASP A 239 29.50 -12.15 12.68
CA ASP A 239 30.64 -11.60 13.43
C ASP A 239 30.19 -10.90 14.74
N ALA A 240 28.88 -10.71 14.93
CA ALA A 240 28.28 -10.17 16.15
C ALA A 240 26.91 -10.81 16.42
N ASP A 241 26.56 -10.97 17.70
CA ASP A 241 25.27 -11.54 18.10
C ASP A 241 24.11 -10.57 17.81
N ALA A 242 23.02 -11.08 17.23
CA ALA A 242 21.76 -10.35 17.18
C ALA A 242 21.09 -10.30 18.57
N THR A 243 20.06 -9.46 18.72
CA THR A 243 19.30 -9.41 19.98
C THR A 243 18.40 -10.62 20.14
N HIS A 244 17.78 -11.07 19.04
CA HIS A 244 17.04 -12.31 18.95
C HIS A 244 17.33 -12.99 17.60
N GLU A 245 17.26 -14.32 17.57
CA GLU A 245 17.57 -15.12 16.37
C GLU A 245 16.57 -16.25 16.14
N GLY A 246 16.42 -16.64 14.88
CA GLY A 246 15.61 -17.76 14.46
C GLY A 246 14.12 -17.59 14.78
N ALA A 247 13.48 -18.66 15.23
CA ALA A 247 12.05 -18.70 15.53
C ALA A 247 11.64 -17.71 16.64
N GLU A 248 12.56 -17.37 17.56
CA GLU A 248 12.29 -16.44 18.66
C GLU A 248 11.86 -15.05 18.16
N VAL A 249 12.36 -14.63 17.00
CA VAL A 249 12.01 -13.35 16.39
C VAL A 249 10.49 -13.21 16.21
N PHE A 250 9.78 -14.27 15.80
CA PHE A 250 8.33 -14.21 15.64
C PHE A 250 7.58 -14.02 16.97
N ALA A 251 8.06 -14.66 18.03
CA ALA A 251 7.48 -14.50 19.37
C ALA A 251 7.64 -13.06 19.89
N VAL A 252 8.81 -12.46 19.63
CA VAL A 252 9.10 -11.06 19.97
C VAL A 252 8.21 -10.11 19.17
N LEU A 253 8.05 -10.33 17.86
CA LEU A 253 7.18 -9.51 17.01
C LEU A 253 5.71 -9.58 17.44
N LYS A 254 5.20 -10.77 17.74
CA LYS A 254 3.85 -10.94 18.30
C LYS A 254 3.68 -10.15 19.59
N THR A 255 4.64 -10.24 20.51
CA THR A 255 4.60 -9.52 21.78
C THR A 255 4.62 -8.01 21.56
N ALA A 256 5.44 -7.53 20.62
CA ALA A 256 5.49 -6.12 20.26
C ALA A 256 4.16 -5.61 19.69
N VAL A 257 3.46 -6.40 18.85
CA VAL A 257 2.12 -6.02 18.34
C VAL A 257 1.11 -5.91 19.48
N MET A 258 1.13 -6.87 20.41
CA MET A 258 0.23 -6.84 21.57
C MET A 258 0.49 -5.63 22.49
N ALA A 259 1.76 -5.28 22.71
CA ALA A 259 2.12 -4.10 23.49
C ALA A 259 1.71 -2.80 22.78
N HIS A 260 1.89 -2.71 21.45
CA HIS A 260 1.52 -1.52 20.68
C HIS A 260 0.02 -1.21 20.75
N ARG A 261 -0.82 -2.25 20.84
CA ARG A 261 -2.28 -2.13 20.98
C ARG A 261 -2.73 -1.54 22.33
N GLU A 262 -1.93 -1.65 23.39
CA GLU A 262 -2.29 -1.07 24.70
C GLU A 262 -2.01 0.44 24.78
N GLU A 263 -1.27 0.99 23.81
CA GLU A 263 -0.89 2.41 23.74
C GLU A 263 -1.84 3.26 22.85
N ASP A 264 -2.64 2.62 21.99
CA ASP A 264 -3.63 3.23 21.07
C ASP A 264 -5.06 3.23 21.65
#